data_AF-A0A838GR19-F1
#
_entry.id   AF-A0A838GR19-F1
#
_cell.length_a   1.000
_cell.length_b   1.000
_cell.length_c   1.000
_cell.angle_alpha   90.00
_cell.angle_beta   90.00
_cell.angle_gamma   90.00
#
_symmetry.space_group_name_H-M   'P 1'
#
loop_
_entity.id
_entity.type
_entity.pdbx_description
1 polymer ?
#
loop_
_entity_poly.entity_id
_entity_poly.type
_entity_poly.pdbx_seq_one_letter_code
_entity_poly.pdbx_strand_id
1 'polypeptide(L)'
;LGQSLAMRVMRKHRLAERLLIDVIGLNWEDAHEEACRWEHVMSEAVERRLLELLDHPTESPYGTPIPGLEELGETQTAENFRVGVVALDRVDLSSGAASVRVRRITEEAQKQLTTMSALRRVGAMPGHVVAVSESPDGVRIGRGGETAELDLVTASHIFVNSA
;
A
#
# COMPACT_ATOMS: atom_id res chain seq x y z
N LEU A 1 -17.13 18.01 10.05
CA LEU A 1 -17.75 17.83 8.72
C LEU A 1 -16.72 17.47 7.65
N GLY A 2 -15.64 18.23 7.44
CA GLY A 2 -14.64 17.91 6.40
C GLY A 2 -13.88 16.59 6.62
N GLN A 3 -13.48 16.30 7.87
CA GLN A 3 -12.71 15.08 8.20
C GLN A 3 -13.49 13.79 7.88
N SER A 4 -14.77 13.72 8.24
CA SER A 4 -15.62 12.55 7.95
C SER A 4 -15.82 12.35 6.45
N LEU A 5 -15.93 13.42 5.66
CA LEU A 5 -16.04 13.30 4.21
C LEU A 5 -14.74 12.76 3.60
N ALA A 6 -13.59 13.31 3.99
CA ALA A 6 -12.28 12.84 3.53
C ALA A 6 -12.05 11.37 3.89
N MET A 7 -12.43 10.96 5.10
CA MET A 7 -12.39 9.57 5.54
C MET A 7 -13.23 8.66 4.62
N ARG A 8 -14.47 9.04 4.29
CA ARG A 8 -15.34 8.27 3.41
C ARG A 8 -14.80 8.17 1.98
N VAL A 9 -14.21 9.24 1.46
CA VAL A 9 -13.54 9.21 0.15
C VAL A 9 -12.39 8.21 0.17
N MET A 10 -11.53 8.25 1.19
CA MET A 10 -10.44 7.27 1.33
C MET A 10 -10.92 5.83 1.55
N ARG A 11 -12.07 5.63 2.22
CA ARG A 11 -12.70 4.32 2.35
C ARG A 11 -13.12 3.77 0.99
N LYS A 12 -13.83 4.57 0.18
CA LYS A 12 -14.23 4.22 -1.18
C LYS A 12 -13.03 3.94 -2.07
N HIS A 13 -11.98 4.77 -1.98
CA HIS A 13 -10.73 4.59 -2.70
C HIS A 13 -10.13 3.21 -2.43
N ARG A 14 -9.86 2.90 -1.15
CA ARG A 14 -9.18 1.65 -0.77
C ARG A 14 -10.04 0.41 -1.03
N LEU A 15 -11.36 0.52 -0.94
CA LEU A 15 -12.28 -0.55 -1.35
C LEU A 15 -12.29 -0.74 -2.88
N ALA A 16 -12.21 0.35 -3.66
CA ALA A 16 -12.09 0.28 -5.11
C ALA A 16 -10.78 -0.41 -5.51
N GLU A 17 -9.65 -0.07 -4.88
CA GLU A 17 -8.36 -0.74 -5.11
C GLU A 17 -8.47 -2.26 -4.88
N ARG A 18 -9.09 -2.69 -3.77
CA ARG A 18 -9.32 -4.12 -3.48
C ARG A 18 -10.14 -4.78 -4.59
N LEU A 19 -11.26 -4.18 -4.98
CA LEU A 19 -12.09 -4.72 -6.07
C LEU A 19 -11.32 -4.82 -7.40
N LEU A 20 -10.62 -3.76 -7.77
CA LEU A 20 -9.87 -3.66 -9.03
C LEU A 20 -8.80 -4.73 -9.14
N ILE A 21 -8.09 -5.02 -8.04
CA ILE A 21 -7.02 -6.01 -8.02
C ILE A 21 -7.55 -7.42 -7.78
N ASP A 22 -8.33 -7.64 -6.72
CA ASP A 22 -8.67 -8.99 -6.26
C ASP A 22 -9.75 -9.66 -7.13
N VAL A 23 -10.65 -8.88 -7.73
CA VAL A 23 -11.81 -9.41 -8.48
C VAL A 23 -11.69 -9.13 -9.98
N ILE A 24 -11.40 -7.88 -10.35
CA ILE A 24 -11.31 -7.49 -11.76
C ILE A 24 -9.99 -7.97 -12.38
N GLY A 25 -8.91 -8.03 -11.60
CA GLY A 25 -7.59 -8.44 -12.08
C GLY A 25 -6.85 -7.35 -12.85
N LEU A 26 -7.11 -6.07 -12.53
CA LEU A 26 -6.32 -4.95 -13.02
C LEU A 26 -4.88 -5.06 -12.49
N ASN A 27 -3.90 -4.55 -13.23
CA ASN A 27 -2.52 -4.54 -12.77
C ASN A 27 -2.38 -3.75 -11.46
N TRP A 28 -1.53 -4.25 -10.57
CA TRP A 28 -1.34 -3.68 -9.24
C TRP A 28 -0.78 -2.25 -9.28
N GLU A 29 0.01 -1.91 -10.29
CA GLU A 29 0.56 -0.56 -10.50
C GLU A 29 -0.46 0.43 -11.09
N ASP A 30 -1.51 -0.04 -11.76
CA ASP A 30 -2.53 0.79 -12.42
C ASP A 30 -3.74 1.09 -11.50
N ALA A 31 -3.95 0.27 -10.47
CA ALA A 31 -5.20 0.29 -9.69
C ALA A 31 -5.44 1.59 -8.91
N HIS A 32 -4.40 2.23 -8.39
CA HIS A 32 -4.53 3.51 -7.67
C HIS A 32 -5.14 4.62 -8.54
N GLU A 33 -4.72 4.71 -9.80
CA GLU A 33 -5.20 5.75 -10.71
C GLU A 33 -6.69 5.57 -11.05
N GLU A 34 -7.12 4.32 -11.24
CA GLU A 34 -8.53 3.99 -11.48
C GLU A 34 -9.37 4.18 -10.19
N ALA A 35 -8.84 3.79 -9.03
CA ALA A 35 -9.50 3.99 -7.74
C ALA A 35 -9.75 5.48 -7.44
N CYS A 36 -8.81 6.37 -7.79
CA CYS A 36 -8.98 7.83 -7.71
C CYS A 36 -10.20 8.34 -8.51
N ARG A 37 -10.57 7.66 -9.60
CA ARG A 37 -11.78 8.02 -10.37
C ARG A 37 -13.03 7.46 -9.72
N TRP A 38 -12.96 6.23 -9.19
CA TRP A 38 -14.12 5.49 -8.67
C TRP A 38 -14.56 5.99 -7.29
N GLU A 39 -13.64 6.51 -6.49
CA GLU A 39 -13.93 6.98 -5.12
C GLU A 39 -15.01 8.06 -5.06
N HIS A 40 -15.20 8.83 -6.15
CA HIS A 40 -16.18 9.91 -6.22
C HIS A 40 -17.57 9.46 -6.69
N VAL A 41 -17.68 8.28 -7.29
CA VAL A 41 -18.95 7.76 -7.86
C VAL A 41 -19.49 6.53 -7.14
N MET A 42 -18.68 5.93 -6.26
CA MET A 42 -19.09 4.76 -5.48
C MET A 42 -20.10 5.15 -4.39
N SER A 43 -21.27 4.52 -4.39
CA SER A 43 -22.29 4.70 -3.35
C SER A 43 -22.00 3.84 -2.11
N GLU A 44 -22.59 4.20 -0.97
CA GLU A 44 -22.46 3.39 0.26
C GLU A 44 -23.05 1.98 0.10
N ALA A 45 -24.13 1.84 -0.69
CA ALA A 45 -24.70 0.54 -1.00
C ALA A 45 -23.70 -0.37 -1.73
N VAL A 46 -22.90 0.20 -2.63
CA VAL A 46 -21.80 -0.53 -3.29
C VAL A 46 -20.71 -0.88 -2.27
N GLU A 47 -20.28 0.07 -1.43
CA GLU A 47 -19.27 -0.22 -0.38
C GLU A 47 -19.64 -1.42 0.49
N ARG A 48 -20.89 -1.48 0.97
CA ARG A 48 -21.39 -2.61 1.77
C ARG A 48 -21.34 -3.93 1.01
N ARG A 49 -21.74 -3.91 -0.28
CA ARG A 49 -21.66 -5.11 -1.12
C ARG A 49 -20.22 -5.55 -1.39
N LEU A 50 -19.30 -4.59 -1.52
CA LEU A 50 -17.87 -4.88 -1.69
C LEU A 50 -17.26 -5.51 -0.45
N LEU A 51 -17.64 -5.08 0.76
CA LEU A 51 -17.19 -5.72 1.99
C LEU A 51 -17.54 -7.21 2.02
N GLU A 52 -18.79 -7.56 1.71
CA GLU A 52 -19.22 -8.96 1.63
C GLU A 52 -18.47 -9.73 0.53
N LEU A 53 -18.29 -9.11 -0.65
CA LEU A 53 -17.63 -9.74 -1.79
C LEU A 53 -16.14 -10.02 -1.54
N LEU A 54 -15.47 -9.13 -0.78
CA LEU A 54 -14.03 -9.14 -0.54
C LEU A 54 -13.66 -9.81 0.80
N ASP A 55 -14.61 -10.47 1.46
CA ASP A 55 -14.45 -11.12 2.77
C ASP A 55 -13.94 -10.16 3.87
N HIS A 56 -14.63 -9.02 4.00
CA HIS A 56 -14.44 -8.03 5.06
C HIS A 56 -12.98 -7.54 5.21
N PRO A 57 -12.37 -6.96 4.15
CA PRO A 57 -10.97 -6.53 4.19
C PRO A 57 -10.78 -5.34 5.14
N THR A 58 -9.69 -5.36 5.92
CA THR A 58 -9.31 -4.26 6.80
C THR A 58 -8.23 -3.35 6.22
N GLU A 59 -7.56 -3.78 5.15
CA GLU A 59 -6.43 -3.07 4.51
C GLU A 59 -6.58 -3.05 2.99
N SER A 60 -5.99 -2.05 2.35
CA SER A 60 -5.84 -1.96 0.89
C SER A 60 -4.81 -2.97 0.37
N PRO A 61 -4.75 -3.21 -0.95
CA PRO A 61 -3.68 -4.01 -1.57
C PRO A 61 -2.27 -3.44 -1.35
N TYR A 62 -2.18 -2.17 -0.92
CA TYR A 62 -0.94 -1.46 -0.64
C TYR A 62 -0.59 -1.45 0.87
N GLY A 63 -1.35 -2.18 1.70
CA GLY A 63 -1.10 -2.34 3.14
C GLY A 63 -1.52 -1.14 3.99
N THR A 64 -2.30 -0.20 3.44
CA THR A 64 -2.86 0.92 4.20
C THR A 64 -4.25 0.54 4.75
N PRO A 65 -4.57 0.82 6.03
CA PRO A 65 -5.88 0.48 6.62
C PRO A 65 -7.06 1.09 5.88
N ILE A 66 -8.18 0.39 5.74
CA ILE A 66 -9.40 0.99 5.20
C ILE A 66 -10.09 1.76 6.35
N PRO A 67 -10.26 3.09 6.24
CA PRO A 67 -10.78 3.90 7.35
C PRO A 67 -12.31 3.88 7.37
N GLY A 68 -12.94 4.21 8.50
CA GLY A 68 -14.38 4.44 8.57
C GLY A 68 -15.23 3.18 8.35
N LEU A 69 -14.66 1.98 8.47
CA LEU A 69 -15.38 0.71 8.31
C LEU A 69 -16.48 0.55 9.38
N GLU A 70 -16.33 1.19 10.53
CA GLU A 70 -17.32 1.24 11.59
C GLU A 70 -18.66 1.87 11.14
N GLU A 71 -18.63 2.84 10.21
CA GLU A 71 -19.87 3.40 9.62
C GLU A 71 -20.59 2.38 8.72
N LEU A 72 -19.87 1.36 8.26
CA LEU A 72 -20.40 0.25 7.46
C LEU A 72 -20.80 -0.97 8.33
N GLY A 73 -20.61 -0.90 9.65
CA GLY A 73 -20.99 -1.96 10.59
C GLY A 73 -19.87 -2.97 10.89
N GLU A 74 -18.65 -2.73 10.40
CA GLU A 74 -17.49 -3.55 10.77
C GLU A 74 -17.02 -3.25 12.18
N THR A 75 -16.63 -4.31 12.89
CA THR A 75 -16.03 -4.22 14.23
C THR A 75 -14.54 -4.53 14.22
N GLN A 76 -14.07 -5.19 13.15
CA GLN A 76 -12.66 -5.47 12.93
C GLN A 76 -11.98 -4.24 12.34
N THR A 77 -10.83 -3.86 12.90
CA THR A 77 -10.00 -2.78 12.39
C THR A 77 -8.62 -3.32 12.10
N ALA A 78 -7.89 -2.69 11.18
CA ALA A 78 -6.50 -3.06 10.94
C ALA A 78 -5.69 -2.86 12.23
N GLU A 79 -5.21 -3.96 12.81
CA GLU A 79 -4.45 -3.93 14.05
C GLU A 79 -3.17 -3.10 13.86
N ASN A 80 -2.96 -2.11 14.73
CA ASN A 80 -1.67 -1.48 15.04
C ASN A 80 -0.69 -1.29 13.86
N PHE A 81 -1.18 -0.86 12.70
CA PHE A 81 -0.42 -0.74 11.45
C PHE A 81 0.80 0.21 11.50
N ARG A 82 0.91 1.00 12.59
CA ARG A 82 2.03 1.91 12.88
C ARG A 82 3.08 1.31 13.83
N VAL A 83 2.78 0.20 14.48
CA VAL A 83 3.67 -0.41 15.48
C VAL A 83 4.73 -1.22 14.77
N GLY A 84 6.00 -1.00 15.15
CA GLY A 84 7.13 -1.77 14.64
C GLY A 84 7.48 -1.51 13.17
N VAL A 85 6.94 -0.46 12.55
CA VAL A 85 7.29 -0.06 11.18
C VAL A 85 8.19 1.17 11.15
N VAL A 86 9.13 1.17 10.21
CA VAL A 86 10.00 2.30 9.91
C VAL A 86 9.89 2.63 8.42
N ALA A 87 10.16 3.88 8.06
CA ALA A 87 10.27 4.26 6.65
C ALA A 87 11.55 3.65 6.05
N LEU A 88 11.51 3.29 4.76
CA LEU A 88 12.58 2.55 4.10
C LEU A 88 13.90 3.35 4.05
N ASP A 89 13.80 4.67 3.94
CA ASP A 89 14.94 5.61 3.99
C ASP A 89 15.65 5.66 5.35
N ARG A 90 15.04 5.07 6.40
CA ARG A 90 15.56 5.05 7.78
C ARG A 90 15.98 3.67 8.25
N VAL A 91 15.99 2.67 7.37
CA VAL A 91 16.49 1.34 7.69
C VAL A 91 18.00 1.44 7.93
N ASP A 92 18.48 0.82 9.01
CA ASP A 92 19.92 0.73 9.27
C ASP A 92 20.57 -0.24 8.28
N LEU A 93 21.40 0.31 7.40
CA LEU A 93 22.13 -0.42 6.36
C LEU A 93 23.64 -0.42 6.63
N SER A 94 24.08 -0.11 7.86
CA SER A 94 25.50 -0.08 8.24
C SER A 94 26.25 -1.41 8.03
N SER A 95 25.52 -2.53 8.00
CA SER A 95 26.05 -3.86 7.68
C SER A 95 26.07 -4.19 6.17
N GLY A 96 25.80 -3.20 5.31
CA GLY A 96 25.78 -3.29 3.85
C GLY A 96 24.43 -3.68 3.25
N ALA A 97 23.65 -4.53 3.93
CA ALA A 97 22.29 -4.88 3.52
C ALA A 97 21.42 -5.30 4.71
N ALA A 98 20.11 -5.16 4.55
CA ALA A 98 19.10 -5.63 5.50
C ALA A 98 18.01 -6.43 4.78
N SER A 99 17.42 -7.40 5.48
CA SER A 99 16.21 -8.08 5.04
C SER A 99 15.02 -7.49 5.78
N VAL A 100 14.06 -6.94 5.04
CA VAL A 100 12.87 -6.28 5.61
C VAL A 100 11.61 -6.81 4.95
N ARG A 101 10.49 -6.75 5.66
CA ARG A 101 9.18 -7.03 5.09
C ARG A 101 8.49 -5.73 4.75
N VAL A 102 8.04 -5.59 3.50
CA VAL A 102 7.25 -4.44 3.08
C VAL A 102 5.91 -4.49 3.81
N ARG A 103 5.59 -3.45 4.57
CA ARG A 103 4.32 -3.39 5.29
C ARG A 103 3.29 -2.57 4.54
N ARG A 104 3.67 -1.37 4.08
CA ARG A 104 2.75 -0.48 3.36
C ARG A 104 3.45 0.49 2.44
N ILE A 105 2.73 0.92 1.41
CA ILE A 105 3.16 1.93 0.45
C ILE A 105 2.12 3.04 0.50
N THR A 106 2.53 4.27 0.77
CA THR A 106 1.60 5.40 0.86
C THR A 106 1.08 5.83 -0.51
N GLU A 107 -0.06 6.51 -0.50
CA GLU A 107 -0.75 7.04 -1.68
C GLU A 107 0.16 7.98 -2.50
N GLU A 108 1.09 8.71 -1.87
CA GLU A 108 2.05 9.55 -2.60
C GLU A 108 3.02 8.73 -3.48
N ALA A 109 3.43 7.54 -3.04
CA ALA A 109 4.26 6.66 -3.87
C ALA A 109 3.42 5.97 -4.97
N GLN A 110 2.15 5.67 -4.68
CA GLN A 110 1.25 5.01 -5.64
C GLN A 110 0.94 5.86 -6.87
N LYS A 111 1.02 7.20 -6.76
CA LYS A 111 0.88 8.12 -7.90
C LYS A 111 1.99 7.96 -8.95
N GLN A 112 3.12 7.34 -8.59
CA GLN A 112 4.28 7.20 -9.45
C GLN A 112 4.27 5.83 -10.14
N LEU A 113 3.66 5.75 -11.33
CA LEU A 113 3.50 4.49 -12.06
C LEU A 113 4.83 3.76 -12.30
N THR A 114 5.90 4.49 -12.62
CA THR A 114 7.25 3.92 -12.81
C THR A 114 7.77 3.26 -11.54
N THR A 115 7.59 3.91 -10.39
CA THR A 115 7.97 3.38 -9.07
C THR A 115 7.16 2.12 -8.76
N MET A 116 5.84 2.16 -8.91
CA MET A 116 4.98 1.00 -8.65
C MET A 116 5.29 -0.19 -9.56
N SER A 117 5.55 0.06 -10.85
CA SER A 117 5.99 -0.95 -11.81
C SER A 117 7.32 -1.59 -11.39
N ALA A 118 8.28 -0.77 -10.94
CA ALA A 118 9.55 -1.25 -10.44
C ALA A 118 9.39 -2.11 -9.18
N LEU A 119 8.59 -1.66 -8.21
CA LEU A 119 8.30 -2.40 -6.98
C LEU A 119 7.66 -3.76 -7.25
N ARG A 120 6.65 -3.81 -8.14
CA ARG A 120 6.03 -5.06 -8.57
C ARG A 120 7.04 -6.00 -9.19
N ARG A 121 7.83 -5.50 -10.16
CA ARG A 121 8.84 -6.31 -10.88
C ARG A 121 9.84 -6.94 -9.92
N VAL A 122 10.30 -6.21 -8.90
CA VAL A 122 11.28 -6.71 -7.93
C VAL A 122 10.64 -7.44 -6.74
N GLY A 123 9.32 -7.64 -6.76
CA GLY A 123 8.57 -8.35 -5.72
C GLY A 123 8.40 -7.60 -4.41
N ALA A 124 8.64 -6.29 -4.37
CA ALA A 124 8.53 -5.42 -3.19
C ALA A 124 7.08 -4.96 -2.93
N MET A 125 6.20 -5.94 -2.74
CA MET A 125 4.77 -5.73 -2.44
C MET A 125 4.51 -5.94 -0.94
N PRO A 126 3.47 -5.33 -0.35
CA PRO A 126 3.08 -5.56 1.04
C PRO A 126 2.99 -7.05 1.39
N GLY A 127 3.55 -7.41 2.55
CA GLY A 127 3.65 -8.78 3.03
C GLY A 127 4.90 -9.53 2.54
N HIS A 128 5.55 -9.09 1.46
CA HIS A 128 6.76 -9.74 0.96
C HIS A 128 8.02 -9.29 1.70
N VAL A 129 8.96 -10.23 1.86
CA VAL A 129 10.30 -9.98 2.37
C VAL A 129 11.23 -9.69 1.20
N VAL A 130 12.02 -8.62 1.31
CA VAL A 130 12.94 -8.12 0.29
C VAL A 130 14.29 -7.77 0.92
N ALA A 131 15.34 -7.87 0.11
CA ALA A 131 16.65 -7.36 0.46
C ALA A 131 16.72 -5.87 0.14
N VAL A 132 17.39 -5.13 1.01
CA VAL A 132 17.59 -3.69 0.93
C VAL A 132 19.06 -3.38 1.15
N SER A 133 19.65 -2.53 0.33
CA SER A 133 21.03 -2.07 0.47
C SER A 133 21.14 -0.59 0.07
N GLU A 134 22.26 0.05 0.40
CA GLU A 134 22.52 1.41 -0.07
C GLU A 134 22.68 1.45 -1.60
N SER A 135 22.27 2.56 -2.21
CA SER A 135 22.60 2.94 -3.59
C SER A 135 23.12 4.38 -3.61
N PRO A 136 23.79 4.83 -4.69
CA PRO A 136 24.37 6.18 -4.74
C PRO A 136 23.36 7.31 -4.47
N ASP A 137 22.12 7.15 -4.96
CA ASP A 137 21.08 8.18 -4.89
C ASP A 137 19.93 7.82 -3.92
N GLY A 138 20.09 6.73 -3.15
CA GLY A 138 19.10 6.32 -2.16
C GLY A 138 19.23 4.86 -1.74
N VAL A 139 18.22 4.07 -2.06
CA VAL A 139 18.08 2.69 -1.58
C VAL A 139 17.86 1.73 -2.74
N ARG A 140 18.59 0.61 -2.75
CA ARG A 140 18.34 -0.51 -3.65
C ARG A 140 17.45 -1.53 -2.95
N ILE A 141 16.38 -1.96 -3.60
CA ILE A 141 15.40 -2.93 -3.08
C ILE A 141 15.16 -4.05 -4.08
N GLY A 142 14.97 -5.28 -3.61
CA GLY A 142 14.51 -6.36 -4.47
C GLY A 142 14.57 -7.77 -3.87
N ARG A 143 14.16 -8.74 -4.68
CA ARG A 143 14.11 -10.17 -4.33
C ARG A 143 14.40 -11.00 -5.58
N GLY A 144 15.02 -12.16 -5.40
CA GLY A 144 15.18 -13.14 -6.49
C GLY A 144 16.17 -12.72 -7.58
N GLY A 145 17.12 -11.83 -7.27
CA GLY A 145 18.13 -11.35 -8.21
C GLY A 145 17.71 -10.14 -9.04
N GLU A 146 16.44 -9.73 -8.98
CA GLU A 146 15.98 -8.46 -9.53
C GLU A 146 16.04 -7.35 -8.49
N THR A 147 16.49 -6.17 -8.91
CA THR A 147 16.57 -4.98 -8.05
C THR A 147 16.05 -3.73 -8.75
N ALA A 148 15.67 -2.75 -7.94
CA ALA A 148 15.32 -1.39 -8.35
C ALA A 148 15.99 -0.41 -7.40
N GLU A 149 16.36 0.76 -7.90
CA GLU A 149 16.85 1.87 -7.09
C GLU A 149 15.71 2.86 -6.87
N LEU A 150 15.56 3.28 -5.63
CA LEU A 150 14.60 4.28 -5.19
C LEU A 150 15.37 5.46 -4.62
N ASP A 151 14.98 6.67 -5.00
CA ASP A 151 15.47 7.85 -4.30
C ASP A 151 14.96 7.89 -2.85
N LEU A 152 15.60 8.71 -2.01
CA LEU A 152 15.26 8.82 -0.59
C LEU A 152 13.84 9.33 -0.35
N VAL A 153 13.31 10.18 -1.26
CA VAL A 153 11.95 10.72 -1.14
C VAL A 153 10.94 9.59 -1.29
N THR A 154 11.08 8.81 -2.35
CA THR A 154 10.26 7.64 -2.65
C THR A 154 10.39 6.57 -1.57
N ALA A 155 11.61 6.30 -1.10
CA ALA A 155 11.84 5.38 0.01
C ALA A 155 11.12 5.83 1.30
N SER A 156 11.04 7.14 1.58
CA SER A 156 10.33 7.66 2.77
C SER A 156 8.81 7.40 2.77
N HIS A 157 8.26 7.08 1.60
CA HIS A 157 6.85 6.73 1.40
C HIS A 157 6.55 5.22 1.47
N ILE A 158 7.58 4.39 1.67
CA ILE A 158 7.47 2.94 1.82
C ILE A 158 7.84 2.59 3.26
N PHE A 159 6.98 1.83 3.93
CA PHE A 159 7.18 1.43 5.32
C PHE A 159 7.37 -0.06 5.44
N VAL A 160 8.35 -0.43 6.24
CA VAL A 160 8.82 -1.81 6.40
C VAL A 160 9.00 -2.15 7.88
N ASN A 161 9.07 -3.44 8.19
CA ASN A 161 9.51 -3.92 9.50
C ASN A 161 10.61 -4.98 9.33
N SER A 162 11.28 -5.32 10.43
CA SER A 162 12.26 -6.41 10.44
C SER A 162 11.59 -7.71 9.99
N ALA A 163 12.24 -8.42 9.06
CA ALA A 163 11.72 -9.64 8.45
C ALA A 163 11.60 -10.82 9.43
#